data_AF-A0A9R0SHR4-F1
#
_entry.id   AF-A0A9R0SHR4-F1
#
_cell.length_a   1.000
_cell.length_b   1.000
_cell.length_c   1.000
_cell.angle_alpha   90.00
_cell.angle_beta   90.00
_cell.angle_gamma   90.00
#
_symmetry.space_group_name_H-M   'P 1'
#
loop_
_entity.id
_entity.type
_entity.pdbx_description
1 polymer ?
#
loop_
_entity_poly.entity_id
_entity_poly.type
_entity_poly.pdbx_seq_one_letter_code
_entity_poly.pdbx_strand_id
1 'polypeptide(L)'
;MGMLPSPPRQLSIVKAVKEEDQLLHSVKEENVDDHPDASSYPSVDLEAEDSDASMEVEEEQPYEARLNVEEEEAKGREAVRLVSDPVTKFNKFDELLTQVQLYSEFILEKVLEGYSNYSSAYNATLTEEEMWAKEQAELVPLVSGGMLRPYQIEGVKWLMSLWCNGLNGILADQMSLGNTIQTIGFLAHLKGNGLHGPYMIIAPVLTLSNWVDEISRLVPSMACLIYYGDKLARSEIRRKLMPKTGGPDFPIIVTSYEMAMSDAKILAQYRWKYIVFDEVTEKQVP
;
A
#
# COMPACT_ATOMS: atom_id res chain seq x y z
N MET A 1 29.46 -14.98 2.60
CA MET A 1 28.03 -15.34 2.70
C MET A 1 27.51 -14.75 4.00
N GLY A 2 27.26 -13.44 4.01
CA GLY A 2 26.76 -12.72 5.18
C GLY A 2 25.24 -12.57 5.04
N MET A 3 24.47 -13.27 5.88
CA MET A 3 23.03 -13.04 5.97
C MET A 3 22.82 -11.65 6.60
N LEU A 4 22.19 -10.74 5.87
CA LEU A 4 21.66 -9.50 6.45
C LEU A 4 20.60 -9.85 7.50
N PRO A 5 20.50 -9.06 8.58
CA PRO A 5 19.56 -9.30 9.65
C PRO A 5 18.12 -9.26 9.10
N SER A 6 17.30 -10.22 9.51
CA SER A 6 15.89 -10.23 9.18
C SER A 6 15.23 -8.93 9.66
N PRO A 7 14.30 -8.34 8.90
CA PRO A 7 13.59 -7.14 9.33
C PRO A 7 12.91 -7.40 10.69
N PRO A 8 12.82 -6.39 11.56
CA PRO A 8 12.10 -6.53 12.83
C PRO A 8 10.68 -7.01 12.53
N ARG A 9 10.27 -8.08 13.22
CA ARG A 9 8.95 -8.70 13.04
C ARG A 9 7.89 -7.59 13.16
N GLN A 10 7.01 -7.50 12.17
CA GLN A 10 5.80 -6.66 12.18
C GLN A 10 4.79 -7.11 13.26
N LEU A 11 5.20 -7.14 14.52
CA LEU A 11 4.36 -7.60 15.63
C LEU A 11 3.65 -6.45 16.37
N SER A 12 3.88 -5.19 16.02
CA SER A 12 3.23 -4.04 16.67
C SER A 12 2.03 -3.48 15.89
N ILE A 13 1.90 -3.73 14.59
CA ILE A 13 0.81 -3.16 13.77
C ILE A 13 -0.37 -4.14 13.62
N VAL A 14 -0.13 -5.46 13.59
CA VAL A 14 -1.21 -6.46 13.45
C VAL A 14 -2.13 -6.52 14.68
N LYS A 15 -1.67 -6.06 15.85
CA LYS A 15 -2.53 -5.91 17.04
C LYS A 15 -3.44 -4.68 16.95
N ALA A 16 -2.93 -3.55 16.47
CA ALA A 16 -3.72 -2.33 16.29
C ALA A 16 -4.80 -2.47 15.21
N VAL A 17 -4.50 -3.17 14.10
CA VAL A 17 -5.47 -3.41 13.02
C VAL A 17 -6.56 -4.41 13.42
N LYS A 18 -6.25 -5.38 14.31
CA LYS A 18 -7.27 -6.33 14.81
C LYS A 18 -8.22 -5.72 15.83
N GLU A 19 -7.80 -4.67 16.56
CA GLU A 19 -8.67 -3.95 17.51
C GLU A 19 -9.60 -2.97 16.78
N GLU A 20 -9.21 -2.39 15.64
CA GLU A 20 -10.09 -1.56 14.80
C GLU A 20 -11.13 -2.38 14.01
N ASP A 21 -10.78 -3.55 13.46
CA ASP A 21 -11.73 -4.41 12.73
C ASP A 21 -12.81 -5.03 13.64
N GLN A 22 -12.53 -5.23 14.94
CA GLN A 22 -13.52 -5.73 15.90
C GLN A 22 -14.57 -4.66 16.29
N LEU A 23 -14.20 -3.38 16.25
CA LEU A 23 -15.11 -2.26 16.52
C LEU A 23 -15.99 -1.91 15.29
N LEU A 24 -15.54 -2.22 14.08
CA LEU A 24 -16.31 -2.00 12.84
C LEU A 24 -17.33 -3.10 12.52
N HIS A 25 -17.18 -4.30 13.08
CA HIS A 25 -18.16 -5.39 12.92
C HIS A 25 -19.33 -5.33 13.91
N SER A 26 -19.19 -4.71 15.08
CA SER A 26 -20.31 -4.55 16.02
C SER A 26 -21.33 -3.49 15.59
N VAL A 27 -20.97 -2.61 14.64
CA VAL A 27 -21.83 -1.48 14.21
C VAL A 27 -22.67 -1.83 12.96
N LYS A 28 -22.41 -2.95 12.27
CA LYS A 28 -23.07 -3.28 10.99
C LYS A 28 -24.18 -4.33 11.04
N GLU A 29 -24.49 -4.92 12.19
CA GLU A 29 -25.54 -5.95 12.27
C GLU A 29 -26.94 -5.45 12.65
N GLU A 30 -27.17 -4.16 12.88
CA GLU A 30 -28.48 -3.71 13.40
C GLU A 30 -29.38 -2.92 12.43
N ASN A 31 -29.10 -2.89 11.12
CA ASN A 31 -30.05 -2.28 10.17
C ASN A 31 -30.08 -3.04 8.83
N VAL A 32 -30.95 -4.06 8.75
CA VAL A 32 -31.53 -4.53 7.48
C VAL A 32 -33.04 -4.63 7.69
N ASP A 33 -33.75 -3.63 7.19
CA ASP A 33 -35.19 -3.67 6.93
C ASP A 33 -35.49 -4.74 5.88
N ASP A 34 -36.24 -5.77 6.26
CA ASP A 34 -36.87 -6.71 5.32
C ASP A 34 -38.39 -6.49 5.33
N HIS A 35 -38.90 -5.97 4.22
CA HIS A 35 -40.30 -5.98 3.85
C HIS A 35 -40.67 -7.38 3.32
N PRO A 36 -41.70 -8.08 3.85
CA PRO A 36 -42.25 -9.22 3.15
C PRO A 36 -43.58 -8.87 2.48
N ASP A 37 -43.56 -9.07 1.16
CA ASP A 37 -44.70 -9.24 0.27
C ASP A 37 -45.49 -10.50 0.67
N ALA A 38 -46.80 -10.38 0.88
CA ALA A 38 -47.67 -11.48 1.28
C ALA A 38 -48.70 -11.77 0.19
N SER A 39 -48.37 -12.74 -0.68
CA SER A 39 -49.35 -13.46 -1.49
C SER A 39 -49.42 -14.92 -1.04
N SER A 40 -50.46 -15.27 -0.29
CA SER A 40 -51.08 -16.61 -0.21
C SER A 40 -52.04 -16.64 0.98
N TYR A 41 -53.35 -16.60 0.71
CA TYR A 41 -54.37 -17.10 1.63
C TYR A 41 -54.58 -18.60 1.37
N PRO A 42 -54.93 -19.36 2.41
CA PRO A 42 -56.23 -20.00 2.34
C PRO A 42 -57.08 -19.76 3.60
N SER A 43 -58.36 -19.57 3.34
CA SER A 43 -59.46 -19.39 4.29
C SER A 43 -59.80 -20.65 5.07
N VAL A 44 -60.11 -20.51 6.36
CA VAL A 44 -61.11 -21.34 7.05
C VAL A 44 -61.69 -20.55 8.24
N ASP A 45 -63.01 -20.35 8.19
CA ASP A 45 -63.84 -19.87 9.29
C ASP A 45 -63.96 -20.93 10.40
N LEU A 46 -64.17 -20.49 11.65
CA LEU A 46 -65.23 -21.00 12.55
C LEU A 46 -65.17 -20.28 13.93
N GLU A 47 -66.36 -19.94 14.40
CA GLU A 47 -66.72 -19.15 15.59
C GLU A 47 -66.40 -19.82 16.94
N ALA A 48 -66.18 -19.01 17.99
CA ALA A 48 -66.97 -18.98 19.24
C ALA A 48 -66.15 -18.46 20.45
N GLU A 49 -66.85 -17.70 21.29
CA GLU A 49 -66.46 -17.02 22.52
C GLU A 49 -65.85 -17.97 23.59
N ASP A 50 -64.88 -17.50 24.40
CA ASP A 50 -65.11 -17.13 25.81
C ASP A 50 -63.87 -16.52 26.50
N SER A 51 -64.16 -15.69 27.50
CA SER A 51 -63.32 -14.97 28.48
C SER A 51 -62.02 -15.62 29.01
N ASP A 52 -60.93 -14.83 29.12
CA ASP A 52 -60.28 -14.52 30.42
C ASP A 52 -59.23 -13.40 30.28
N ALA A 53 -59.08 -12.61 31.34
CA ALA A 53 -58.30 -11.38 31.42
C ALA A 53 -56.77 -11.61 31.50
N SER A 54 -55.99 -10.77 30.82
CA SER A 54 -54.65 -10.38 31.30
C SER A 54 -54.14 -9.07 30.65
N MET A 55 -54.05 -8.05 31.52
CA MET A 55 -53.17 -6.87 31.51
C MET A 55 -52.40 -6.51 30.23
N GLU A 56 -52.79 -5.39 29.62
CA GLU A 56 -51.91 -4.54 28.81
C GLU A 56 -50.76 -4.01 29.70
N VAL A 57 -49.53 -4.30 29.31
CA VAL A 57 -48.33 -3.66 29.88
C VAL A 57 -47.85 -2.66 28.85
N GLU A 58 -48.14 -1.38 29.05
CA GLU A 58 -47.45 -0.30 28.35
C GLU A 58 -45.97 -0.34 28.73
N GLU A 59 -45.11 -0.48 27.72
CA GLU A 59 -43.65 -0.49 27.86
C GLU A 59 -43.18 0.94 28.19
N GLU A 60 -43.15 1.30 29.48
CA GLU A 60 -42.42 2.48 29.95
C GLU A 60 -40.91 2.25 29.78
N GLN A 61 -40.34 2.74 28.69
CA GLN A 61 -38.88 2.86 28.59
C GLN A 61 -38.37 3.82 29.68
N PRO A 62 -37.39 3.42 30.51
CA PRO A 62 -36.99 4.18 31.68
C PRO A 62 -36.35 5.51 31.27
N TYR A 63 -36.73 6.60 31.96
CA TYR A 63 -36.23 7.97 31.78
C TYR A 63 -34.68 8.07 31.74
N GLU A 64 -33.99 7.21 32.48
CA GLU A 64 -32.52 7.13 32.49
C GLU A 64 -31.92 6.64 31.17
N ALA A 65 -32.63 5.79 30.44
CA ALA A 65 -32.18 5.34 29.11
C ALA A 65 -32.23 6.48 28.10
N ARG A 66 -33.24 7.36 28.17
CA ARG A 66 -33.32 8.55 27.29
C ARG A 66 -32.21 9.57 27.57
N LEU A 67 -31.89 9.79 28.84
CA LEU A 67 -30.78 10.66 29.25
C LEU A 67 -29.43 10.13 28.75
N ASN A 68 -29.18 8.82 28.85
CA ASN A 68 -27.96 8.21 28.35
C ASN A 68 -27.85 8.28 26.82
N VAL A 69 -28.96 8.08 26.09
CA VAL A 69 -28.97 8.20 24.62
C VAL A 69 -28.73 9.65 24.18
N GLU A 70 -29.35 10.64 24.84
CA GLU A 70 -29.08 12.06 24.54
C GLU A 70 -27.64 12.48 24.88
N GLU A 71 -27.06 11.95 25.97
CA GLU A 71 -25.68 12.24 26.38
C GLU A 71 -24.66 11.59 25.43
N GLU A 72 -24.90 10.36 24.98
CA GLU A 72 -24.09 9.67 23.97
C GLU A 72 -24.19 10.35 22.60
N GLU A 73 -25.38 10.77 22.17
CA GLU A 73 -25.54 11.54 20.94
C GLU A 73 -24.88 12.92 21.02
N ALA A 74 -24.91 13.59 22.18
CA ALA A 74 -24.22 14.86 22.38
C ALA A 74 -22.69 14.70 22.32
N LYS A 75 -22.15 13.62 22.91
CA LYS A 75 -20.72 13.26 22.81
C LYS A 75 -20.33 12.94 21.36
N GLY A 76 -21.19 12.24 20.61
CA GLY A 76 -20.99 11.97 19.19
C GLY A 76 -20.96 13.24 18.34
N ARG A 77 -21.89 14.18 18.60
CA ARG A 77 -21.94 15.49 17.91
C ARG A 77 -20.72 16.36 18.20
N GLU A 78 -20.22 16.37 19.44
CA GLU A 78 -19.01 17.08 19.83
C GLU A 78 -17.75 16.47 19.20
N ALA A 79 -17.63 15.14 19.16
CA ALA A 79 -16.51 14.44 18.52
C ALA A 79 -16.44 14.70 17.01
N VAL A 80 -17.57 14.65 16.31
CA VAL A 80 -17.65 14.97 14.87
C VAL A 80 -17.28 16.43 14.60
N ARG A 81 -17.65 17.34 15.50
CA ARG A 81 -17.29 18.76 15.41
C ARG A 81 -15.79 19.00 15.60
N LEU A 82 -15.15 18.33 16.55
CA LEU A 82 -13.69 18.41 16.78
C LEU A 82 -12.86 17.82 15.62
N VAL A 83 -13.37 16.78 14.96
CA VAL A 83 -12.75 16.17 13.77
C VAL A 83 -12.93 17.05 12.51
N SER A 84 -13.99 17.86 12.48
CA SER A 84 -14.30 18.76 11.35
C SER A 84 -13.70 20.16 11.49
N ASP A 85 -13.12 20.50 12.64
CA ASP A 85 -12.56 21.82 12.94
C ASP A 85 -11.26 22.07 12.14
N PRO A 86 -11.16 23.14 11.33
CA PRO A 86 -9.97 23.49 10.56
C PRO A 86 -8.69 23.57 11.40
N VAL A 87 -8.81 23.94 12.68
CA VAL A 87 -7.68 24.08 13.61
C VAL A 87 -7.09 22.72 13.98
N THR A 88 -7.92 21.70 14.20
CA THR A 88 -7.45 20.34 14.52
C THR A 88 -6.78 19.69 13.31
N LYS A 89 -7.28 19.93 12.09
CA LYS A 89 -6.60 19.53 10.84
C LYS A 89 -5.26 20.22 10.66
N PHE A 90 -5.19 21.52 10.96
CA PHE A 90 -3.94 22.28 10.90
C PHE A 90 -2.91 21.74 11.89
N ASN A 91 -3.31 21.50 13.13
CA ASN A 91 -2.43 20.96 14.17
C ASN A 91 -1.91 19.56 13.83
N LYS A 92 -2.73 18.70 13.22
CA LYS A 92 -2.31 17.38 12.78
C LYS A 92 -1.36 17.43 11.57
N PHE A 93 -1.55 18.40 10.68
CA PHE A 93 -0.63 18.64 9.57
C PHE A 93 0.73 19.14 10.07
N ASP A 94 0.74 20.07 11.03
CA ASP A 94 1.97 20.57 11.65
C ASP A 94 2.69 19.48 12.46
N GLU A 95 1.94 18.59 13.13
CA GLU A 95 2.49 17.41 13.80
C GLU A 95 3.17 16.46 12.80
N LEU A 96 2.53 16.20 11.65
CA LEU A 96 3.11 15.38 10.58
C LEU A 96 4.35 16.05 9.96
N LEU A 97 4.33 17.36 9.74
CA LEU A 97 5.50 18.11 9.25
C LEU A 97 6.66 18.04 10.24
N THR A 98 6.37 18.17 11.54
CA THR A 98 7.38 18.08 12.60
C THR A 98 7.99 16.67 12.65
N GLN A 99 7.15 15.64 12.51
CA GLN A 99 7.62 14.26 12.39
C GLN A 99 8.50 14.09 11.14
N VAL A 100 8.07 14.58 9.98
CA VAL A 100 8.85 14.51 8.74
C VAL A 100 10.20 15.22 8.88
N GLN A 101 10.25 16.38 9.54
CA GLN A 101 11.50 17.11 9.78
C GLN A 101 12.46 16.30 10.67
N LEU A 102 11.97 15.76 11.80
CA LEU A 102 12.76 14.92 12.70
C LEU A 102 13.26 13.64 12.02
N TYR A 103 12.41 12.98 11.22
CA TYR A 103 12.81 11.80 10.45
C TYR A 103 13.81 12.14 9.34
N SER A 104 13.72 13.32 8.73
CA SER A 104 14.65 13.75 7.68
C SER A 104 16.08 13.89 8.22
N GLU A 105 16.23 14.47 9.42
CA GLU A 105 17.53 14.58 10.09
C GLU A 105 18.08 13.19 10.46
N PHE A 106 17.23 12.30 10.96
CA PHE A 106 17.61 10.92 11.27
C PHE A 106 17.99 10.10 10.04
N ILE A 107 17.25 10.25 8.93
CA ILE A 107 17.59 9.61 7.64
C ILE A 107 18.92 10.15 7.15
N LEU A 108 19.16 11.46 7.21
CA LEU A 108 20.43 12.08 6.81
C LEU A 108 21.59 11.56 7.66
N GLU A 109 21.42 11.46 8.98
CA GLU A 109 22.45 10.94 9.89
C GLU A 109 22.79 9.48 9.55
N LYS A 110 21.80 8.62 9.38
CA LYS A 110 22.03 7.20 9.04
C LYS A 110 22.55 6.98 7.63
N VAL A 111 22.11 7.79 6.68
CA VAL A 111 22.67 7.80 5.32
C VAL A 111 24.15 8.13 5.44
N LEU A 112 24.53 9.23 6.10
CA LEU A 112 25.93 9.64 6.29
C LEU A 112 26.79 8.62 7.04
N GLU A 113 26.25 7.92 8.04
CA GLU A 113 26.95 6.81 8.71
C GLU A 113 27.28 5.67 7.73
N GLY A 114 26.35 5.35 6.82
CA GLY A 114 26.56 4.40 5.73
C GLY A 114 27.63 4.84 4.73
N TYR A 115 27.75 6.15 4.44
CA TYR A 115 28.80 6.71 3.57
C TYR A 115 30.20 6.65 4.20
N SER A 116 30.32 6.88 5.52
CA SER A 116 31.64 6.98 6.17
C SER A 116 32.40 5.64 6.16
N ASN A 117 31.67 4.52 6.22
CA ASN A 117 32.27 3.19 6.23
C ASN A 117 32.73 2.72 4.83
N TYR A 118 32.26 3.34 3.75
CA TYR A 118 32.67 3.02 2.38
C TYR A 118 33.90 3.80 1.91
N SER A 119 34.20 4.92 2.56
CA SER A 119 35.19 5.89 2.09
C SER A 119 36.61 5.68 2.64
N SER A 120 36.79 4.84 3.66
CA SER A 120 38.13 4.63 4.25
C SER A 120 38.82 3.39 3.70
N ALA A 121 39.83 3.65 2.84
CA ALA A 121 41.05 2.85 2.68
C ALA A 121 41.30 2.01 1.41
N TYR A 122 40.64 2.18 0.25
CA TYR A 122 41.08 1.48 -0.99
C TYR A 122 40.90 2.19 -2.36
N ASN A 123 40.44 3.44 -2.43
CA ASN A 123 40.11 4.10 -3.71
C ASN A 123 41.22 4.98 -4.33
N ALA A 124 42.45 4.93 -3.82
CA ALA A 124 43.52 5.86 -4.24
C ALA A 124 44.10 5.63 -5.66
N THR A 125 43.60 4.64 -6.41
CA THR A 125 44.20 4.22 -7.70
C THR A 125 43.19 4.04 -8.84
N LEU A 126 41.88 4.20 -8.58
CA LEU A 126 40.83 4.01 -9.57
C LEU A 126 40.45 5.34 -10.21
N THR A 127 40.13 5.31 -11.49
CA THR A 127 39.49 6.47 -12.14
C THR A 127 38.09 6.66 -11.59
N GLU A 128 37.60 7.89 -11.68
CA GLU A 128 36.24 8.27 -11.31
C GLU A 128 35.18 7.32 -11.93
N GLU A 129 35.30 7.01 -13.22
CA GLU A 129 34.38 6.09 -13.92
C GLU A 129 34.43 4.66 -13.37
N GLU A 130 35.61 4.14 -13.05
CA GLU A 130 35.77 2.79 -12.48
C GLU A 130 35.22 2.71 -11.06
N MET A 131 35.32 3.79 -10.28
CA MET A 131 34.71 3.87 -8.95
C MET A 131 33.19 3.73 -9.03
N TRP A 132 32.52 4.50 -9.90
CA TRP A 132 31.06 4.41 -10.05
C TRP A 132 30.61 3.09 -10.68
N ALA A 133 31.39 2.50 -11.59
CA ALA A 133 31.12 1.17 -12.13
C ALA A 133 31.15 0.09 -11.04
N LYS A 134 32.15 0.15 -10.16
CA LYS A 134 32.25 -0.77 -9.03
C LYS A 134 31.10 -0.55 -8.05
N GLU A 135 30.82 0.70 -7.70
CA GLU A 135 29.72 1.04 -6.80
C GLU A 135 28.37 0.60 -7.33
N GLN A 136 28.10 0.80 -8.63
CA GLN A 136 26.90 0.27 -9.27
C GLN A 136 26.85 -1.26 -9.20
N ALA A 137 27.95 -1.95 -9.50
CA ALA A 137 27.98 -3.42 -9.48
C ALA A 137 27.73 -3.98 -8.07
N GLU A 138 28.21 -3.30 -7.03
CA GLU A 138 27.98 -3.65 -5.63
C GLU A 138 26.53 -3.33 -5.20
N LEU A 139 26.00 -2.18 -5.63
CA LEU A 139 24.66 -1.74 -5.24
C LEU A 139 23.57 -2.48 -6.01
N VAL A 140 23.63 -2.56 -7.33
CA VAL A 140 22.56 -3.09 -8.20
C VAL A 140 23.10 -4.19 -9.11
N PRO A 141 23.48 -5.36 -8.56
CA PRO A 141 24.20 -6.39 -9.31
C PRO A 141 23.43 -6.99 -10.50
N LEU A 142 22.10 -6.84 -10.52
CA LEU A 142 21.26 -7.32 -11.63
C LEU A 142 21.19 -6.33 -12.80
N VAL A 143 21.61 -5.07 -12.62
CA VAL A 143 21.60 -4.06 -13.70
C VAL A 143 22.76 -4.34 -14.65
N SER A 144 22.44 -4.82 -15.85
CA SER A 144 23.41 -5.15 -16.90
C SER A 144 23.26 -4.30 -18.17
N GLY A 145 22.13 -3.61 -18.33
CA GLY A 145 21.76 -2.90 -19.55
C GLY A 145 22.30 -1.48 -19.71
N GLY A 146 23.19 -1.04 -18.83
CA GLY A 146 23.79 0.29 -18.86
C GLY A 146 24.35 0.75 -17.53
N MET A 147 25.00 1.91 -17.58
CA MET A 147 25.56 2.60 -16.43
C MET A 147 24.61 3.72 -15.97
N LEU A 148 24.21 3.68 -14.70
CA LEU A 148 23.49 4.74 -14.01
C LEU A 148 24.42 5.95 -13.86
N ARG A 149 23.85 7.16 -13.95
CA ARG A 149 24.58 8.39 -13.64
C ARG A 149 24.81 8.49 -12.13
N PRO A 150 25.84 9.22 -11.66
CA PRO A 150 26.13 9.32 -10.23
C PRO A 150 24.93 9.76 -9.39
N TYR A 151 24.18 10.78 -9.83
CA TYR A 151 22.97 11.24 -9.13
C TYR A 151 21.86 10.17 -9.09
N GLN A 152 21.79 9.26 -10.07
CA GLN A 152 20.83 8.16 -10.08
C GLN A 152 21.20 7.09 -9.06
N ILE A 153 22.50 6.81 -8.90
CA ILE A 153 23.02 5.92 -7.84
C ILE A 153 22.66 6.48 -6.46
N GLU A 154 22.85 7.79 -6.27
CA GLU A 154 22.45 8.47 -5.03
C GLU A 154 20.94 8.35 -4.76
N GLY A 155 20.10 8.52 -5.80
CA GLY A 155 18.64 8.28 -5.70
C GLY A 155 18.28 6.85 -5.30
N VAL A 156 18.97 5.84 -5.86
CA VAL A 156 18.78 4.43 -5.48
C VAL A 156 19.17 4.19 -4.02
N LYS A 157 20.31 4.72 -3.57
CA LYS A 157 20.76 4.61 -2.16
C LYS A 157 19.75 5.26 -1.21
N TRP A 158 19.20 6.41 -1.59
CA TRP A 158 18.15 7.06 -0.81
C TRP A 158 16.91 6.17 -0.68
N LEU A 159 16.42 5.57 -1.77
CA LEU A 159 15.30 4.61 -1.73
C LEU A 159 15.61 3.39 -0.84
N MET A 160 16.84 2.88 -0.90
CA MET A 160 17.28 1.78 -0.04
C MET A 160 17.28 2.17 1.44
N SER A 161 17.74 3.37 1.77
CA SER A 161 17.70 3.87 3.15
C SER A 161 16.26 3.93 3.67
N LEU A 162 15.31 4.45 2.88
CA LEU A 162 13.90 4.45 3.25
C LEU A 162 13.38 3.04 3.50
N TRP A 163 13.69 2.11 2.59
CA TRP A 163 13.28 0.72 2.72
C TRP A 163 13.85 0.05 3.98
N CYS A 164 15.15 0.23 4.27
CA CYS A 164 15.80 -0.29 5.48
C CYS A 164 15.19 0.26 6.78
N ASN A 165 14.63 1.47 6.73
CA ASN A 165 13.94 2.10 7.87
C ASN A 165 12.43 1.81 7.88
N GLY A 166 11.90 1.03 6.93
CA GLY A 166 10.47 0.71 6.84
C GLY A 166 9.59 1.88 6.42
N LEU A 167 10.16 2.86 5.72
CA LEU A 167 9.49 4.06 5.23
C LEU A 167 9.16 3.96 3.74
N ASN A 168 8.08 4.63 3.33
CA ASN A 168 7.74 4.82 1.92
C ASN A 168 8.36 6.13 1.41
N GLY A 169 8.72 6.17 0.12
CA GLY A 169 9.35 7.34 -0.50
C GLY A 169 8.51 7.92 -1.62
N ILE A 170 8.61 9.24 -1.81
CA ILE A 170 8.13 9.96 -2.98
C ILE A 170 9.35 10.49 -3.73
N LEU A 171 9.54 10.05 -4.97
CA LEU A 171 10.53 10.63 -5.86
C LEU A 171 9.90 11.83 -6.57
N ALA A 172 10.26 13.04 -6.15
CA ALA A 172 9.77 14.29 -6.70
C ALA A 172 10.82 15.01 -7.57
N ASP A 173 11.79 14.25 -8.10
CA ASP A 173 12.83 14.76 -8.99
C ASP A 173 12.21 15.25 -10.31
N GLN A 174 12.89 16.21 -10.97
CA GLN A 174 12.46 16.77 -12.25
C GLN A 174 12.20 15.66 -13.28
N MET A 175 11.11 15.79 -14.03
CA MET A 175 10.71 14.94 -15.17
C MET A 175 11.80 14.98 -16.26
N SER A 176 12.83 14.13 -16.13
CA SER A 176 13.93 13.84 -17.07
C SER A 176 15.18 13.31 -16.36
N LEU A 177 15.23 13.38 -15.03
CA LEU A 177 16.34 12.81 -14.21
C LEU A 177 16.36 11.27 -14.20
N GLY A 178 15.38 10.62 -14.83
CA GLY A 178 15.35 9.17 -14.96
C GLY A 178 14.86 8.46 -13.69
N ASN A 179 13.81 8.99 -13.06
CA ASN A 179 13.14 8.39 -11.89
C ASN A 179 12.75 6.93 -12.15
N THR A 180 12.34 6.62 -13.39
CA THR A 180 12.09 5.24 -13.87
C THR A 180 13.31 4.37 -13.69
N ILE A 181 14.48 4.78 -14.19
CA ILE A 181 15.73 4.01 -14.13
C ILE A 181 16.18 3.84 -12.68
N GLN A 182 16.07 4.89 -11.85
CA GLN A 182 16.35 4.81 -10.42
C GLN A 182 15.43 3.79 -9.73
N THR A 183 14.13 3.83 -10.02
CA THR A 183 13.15 2.91 -9.44
C THR A 183 13.41 1.46 -9.87
N ILE A 184 13.73 1.22 -11.14
CA ILE A 184 14.11 -0.11 -11.63
C ILE A 184 15.39 -0.59 -10.95
N GLY A 185 16.40 0.28 -10.79
CA GLY A 185 17.63 -0.01 -10.05
C GLY A 185 17.34 -0.43 -8.61
N PHE A 186 16.46 0.28 -7.92
CA PHE A 186 16.02 -0.08 -6.58
C PHE A 186 15.33 -1.45 -6.53
N LEU A 187 14.37 -1.74 -7.43
CA LEU A 187 13.73 -3.05 -7.50
C LEU A 187 14.74 -4.18 -7.81
N ALA A 188 15.73 -3.90 -8.65
CA ALA A 188 16.81 -4.81 -8.97
C ALA A 188 17.71 -5.10 -7.77
N HIS A 189 18.03 -4.08 -6.96
CA HIS A 189 18.72 -4.25 -5.69
C HIS A 189 17.95 -5.20 -4.76
N LEU A 190 16.64 -4.96 -4.55
CA LEU A 190 15.83 -5.81 -3.68
C LEU A 190 15.83 -7.27 -4.16
N LYS A 191 15.65 -7.49 -5.47
CA LYS A 191 15.65 -8.85 -6.05
C LYS A 191 17.00 -9.54 -5.94
N GLY A 192 18.10 -8.81 -6.14
CA GLY A 192 19.47 -9.32 -5.97
C GLY A 192 19.77 -9.76 -4.53
N ASN A 193 19.12 -9.14 -3.54
CA ASN A 193 19.25 -9.46 -2.12
C ASN A 193 18.25 -10.52 -1.63
N GLY A 194 17.57 -11.22 -2.54
CA GLY A 194 16.67 -12.34 -2.20
C GLY A 194 15.21 -11.96 -1.94
N LEU A 195 14.84 -10.68 -2.10
CA LEU A 195 13.43 -10.29 -2.10
C LEU A 195 12.86 -10.49 -3.50
N HIS A 196 12.26 -11.64 -3.73
CA HIS A 196 11.85 -12.02 -5.08
C HIS A 196 10.48 -11.47 -5.53
N GLY A 197 9.95 -10.44 -4.86
CA GLY A 197 8.61 -9.91 -5.13
C GLY A 197 7.49 -10.71 -4.46
N PRO A 198 6.23 -10.57 -4.90
CA PRO A 198 5.80 -9.92 -6.14
C PRO A 198 5.87 -8.38 -6.11
N TYR A 199 6.14 -7.77 -7.27
CA TYR A 199 6.28 -6.31 -7.47
C TYR A 199 5.28 -5.81 -8.51
N MET A 200 4.66 -4.65 -8.25
CA MET A 200 3.71 -4.02 -9.16
C MET A 200 4.12 -2.57 -9.45
N ILE A 201 3.95 -2.17 -10.70
CA ILE A 201 4.09 -0.78 -11.17
C ILE A 201 2.76 -0.36 -11.74
N ILE A 202 2.20 0.71 -11.21
CA ILE A 202 0.96 1.33 -11.66
C ILE A 202 1.32 2.63 -12.34
N ALA A 203 1.05 2.73 -13.63
CA ALA A 203 1.46 3.88 -14.44
C ALA A 203 0.38 4.29 -15.46
N PRO A 204 0.45 5.48 -16.06
CA PRO A 204 -0.40 5.84 -17.18
C PRO A 204 -0.32 4.81 -18.32
N VAL A 205 -1.44 4.55 -19.01
CA VAL A 205 -1.52 3.54 -20.09
C VAL A 205 -0.43 3.76 -21.16
N LEU A 206 -0.14 5.02 -21.46
CA LEU A 206 0.83 5.42 -22.47
C LEU A 206 2.29 5.12 -22.09
N THR A 207 2.60 4.94 -20.81
CA THR A 207 3.97 4.69 -20.33
C THR A 207 4.23 3.22 -20.01
N LEU A 208 3.21 2.35 -20.06
CA LEU A 208 3.35 0.92 -19.71
C LEU A 208 4.39 0.21 -20.58
N SER A 209 4.38 0.44 -21.90
CA SER A 209 5.37 -0.16 -22.80
C SER A 209 6.77 0.35 -22.50
N ASN A 210 6.92 1.65 -22.24
CA ASN A 210 8.21 2.24 -21.87
C ASN A 210 8.79 1.62 -20.60
N TRP A 211 7.95 1.39 -19.57
CA TRP A 211 8.37 0.67 -18.37
C TRP A 211 8.89 -0.74 -18.68
N VAL A 212 8.18 -1.49 -19.52
CA VAL A 212 8.60 -2.84 -19.93
C VAL A 212 9.89 -2.83 -20.75
N ASP A 213 10.03 -1.90 -21.68
CA ASP A 213 11.22 -1.75 -22.51
C ASP A 213 12.44 -1.38 -21.65
N GLU A 214 12.27 -0.45 -20.70
CA GLU A 214 13.31 -0.04 -19.76
C GLU A 214 13.72 -1.16 -18.80
N ILE A 215 12.76 -1.93 -18.26
CA ILE A 215 13.07 -3.11 -17.42
C ILE A 215 13.82 -4.16 -18.24
N SER A 216 13.31 -4.48 -19.43
CA SER A 216 13.90 -5.51 -20.31
C SER A 216 15.30 -5.12 -20.79
N ARG A 217 15.52 -3.81 -21.02
CA ARG A 217 16.82 -3.26 -21.37
C ARG A 217 17.76 -3.28 -20.18
N LEU A 218 17.37 -2.69 -19.06
CA LEU A 218 18.24 -2.42 -17.90
C LEU A 218 18.54 -3.69 -17.09
N VAL A 219 17.53 -4.55 -16.91
CA VAL A 219 17.61 -5.75 -16.07
C VAL A 219 16.95 -6.95 -16.77
N PRO A 220 17.57 -7.51 -17.83
CA PRO A 220 16.99 -8.60 -18.62
C PRO A 220 16.68 -9.88 -17.82
N SER A 221 17.33 -10.08 -16.67
CA SER A 221 17.07 -11.19 -15.76
C SER A 221 15.74 -11.06 -14.99
N MET A 222 15.09 -9.89 -15.03
CA MET A 222 13.80 -9.65 -14.41
C MET A 222 12.69 -9.72 -15.45
N ALA A 223 11.92 -10.80 -15.41
CA ALA A 223 10.70 -10.91 -16.21
C ALA A 223 9.71 -9.79 -15.83
N CYS A 224 9.10 -9.17 -16.82
CA CYS A 224 8.05 -8.18 -16.67
C CYS A 224 6.86 -8.52 -17.56
N LEU A 225 5.67 -8.06 -17.17
CA LEU A 225 4.42 -8.41 -17.82
C LEU A 225 3.46 -7.22 -17.77
N ILE A 226 2.94 -6.83 -18.94
CA ILE A 226 1.85 -5.86 -19.03
C ILE A 226 0.55 -6.55 -18.67
N TYR A 227 -0.11 -6.04 -17.62
CA TYR A 227 -1.44 -6.45 -17.21
C TYR A 227 -2.46 -5.45 -17.73
N TYR A 228 -2.97 -5.70 -18.93
CA TYR A 228 -3.91 -4.81 -19.60
C TYR A 228 -4.83 -5.59 -20.53
N GLY A 229 -6.01 -5.03 -20.81
CA GLY A 229 -6.99 -5.59 -21.74
C GLY A 229 -8.33 -5.89 -21.08
N ASP A 230 -9.21 -6.53 -21.83
CA ASP A 230 -10.54 -6.88 -21.34
C ASP A 230 -10.49 -7.94 -20.22
N LYS A 231 -11.66 -8.28 -19.68
CA LYS A 231 -11.77 -9.24 -18.58
C LYS A 231 -11.28 -10.64 -18.96
N LEU A 232 -11.45 -11.06 -20.22
CA LEU A 232 -11.04 -12.38 -20.69
C LEU A 232 -9.52 -12.42 -20.86
N ALA A 233 -8.93 -11.44 -21.52
CA ALA A 233 -7.49 -11.29 -21.69
C ALA A 233 -6.77 -11.28 -20.35
N ARG A 234 -7.24 -10.48 -19.38
CA ARG A 234 -6.68 -10.44 -18.02
C ARG A 234 -6.82 -11.78 -17.28
N SER A 235 -7.92 -12.49 -17.47
CA SER A 235 -8.08 -13.85 -16.93
C SER A 235 -7.08 -14.83 -17.52
N GLU A 236 -6.81 -14.76 -18.82
CA GLU A 236 -5.79 -15.58 -19.47
C GLU A 236 -4.38 -15.23 -18.99
N ILE A 237 -4.06 -13.95 -18.85
CA ILE A 237 -2.77 -13.47 -18.32
C ILE A 237 -2.54 -14.07 -16.93
N ARG A 238 -3.52 -13.95 -16.02
CA ARG A 238 -3.41 -14.54 -14.67
C ARG A 238 -3.21 -16.04 -14.71
N ARG A 239 -3.91 -16.74 -15.60
CA ARG A 239 -3.84 -18.21 -15.68
C ARG A 239 -2.52 -18.71 -16.26
N LYS A 240 -1.98 -18.03 -17.27
CA LYS A 240 -0.81 -18.50 -18.04
C LYS A 240 0.51 -17.94 -17.52
N LEU A 241 0.51 -16.70 -17.04
CA LEU A 241 1.74 -15.91 -16.84
C LEU A 241 1.95 -15.44 -15.39
N MET A 242 0.95 -15.58 -14.52
CA MET A 242 1.06 -15.20 -13.10
C MET A 242 1.00 -16.44 -12.20
N PRO A 243 2.13 -16.82 -11.56
CA PRO A 243 2.14 -17.90 -10.58
C PRO A 243 1.23 -17.58 -9.39
N LYS A 244 0.54 -18.59 -8.83
CA LYS A 244 -0.36 -18.40 -7.67
C LYS A 244 0.35 -17.92 -6.41
N THR A 245 1.63 -18.26 -6.27
CA THR A 245 2.48 -17.86 -5.15
C THR A 245 3.61 -16.98 -5.67
N GLY A 246 3.96 -15.94 -4.90
CA GLY A 246 5.16 -15.17 -5.18
C GLY A 246 6.42 -16.04 -5.16
N GLY A 247 7.46 -15.61 -5.86
CA GLY A 247 8.72 -16.33 -5.95
C GLY A 247 9.69 -15.70 -6.96
N PRO A 248 10.91 -16.25 -7.12
CA PRO A 248 11.95 -15.75 -8.03
C PRO A 248 11.47 -15.50 -9.46
N ASP A 249 10.58 -16.38 -9.93
CA ASP A 249 10.06 -16.37 -11.30
C ASP A 249 8.80 -15.52 -11.47
N PHE A 250 8.30 -14.90 -10.39
CA PHE A 250 7.14 -14.03 -10.48
C PHE A 250 7.50 -12.75 -11.26
N PRO A 251 6.80 -12.43 -12.36
CA PRO A 251 7.13 -11.27 -13.17
C PRO A 251 6.73 -9.97 -12.47
N ILE A 252 7.45 -8.88 -12.74
CA ILE A 252 7.01 -7.54 -12.36
C ILE A 252 5.75 -7.22 -13.16
N ILE A 253 4.66 -6.89 -12.47
CA ILE A 253 3.39 -6.56 -13.11
C ILE A 253 3.34 -5.06 -13.38
N VAL A 254 3.18 -4.69 -14.64
CA VAL A 254 3.02 -3.30 -15.09
C VAL A 254 1.58 -3.12 -15.54
N THR A 255 0.83 -2.25 -14.88
CA THR A 255 -0.61 -2.08 -15.10
C THR A 255 -1.02 -0.61 -15.07
N SER A 256 -2.18 -0.29 -15.63
CA SER A 256 -2.77 1.04 -15.45
C SER A 256 -3.56 1.14 -14.14
N TYR A 257 -3.77 2.38 -13.70
CA TYR A 257 -4.64 2.71 -12.55
C TYR A 257 -6.03 2.09 -12.69
N GLU A 258 -6.66 2.25 -13.85
CA GLU A 258 -8.00 1.70 -14.12
C GLU A 258 -8.03 0.18 -13.98
N MET A 259 -7.03 -0.53 -14.54
CA MET A 259 -6.95 -1.98 -14.46
C MET A 259 -6.67 -2.46 -13.03
N ALA A 260 -5.81 -1.75 -12.29
CA ALA A 260 -5.51 -2.04 -10.90
C ALA A 260 -6.75 -1.87 -10.00
N MET A 261 -7.54 -0.83 -10.21
CA MET A 261 -8.79 -0.59 -9.49
C MET A 261 -9.87 -1.61 -9.86
N SER A 262 -10.05 -1.88 -11.16
CA SER A 262 -11.07 -2.83 -11.65
C SER A 262 -10.86 -4.25 -11.09
N ASP A 263 -9.60 -4.70 -11.02
CA ASP A 263 -9.23 -6.03 -10.52
C ASP A 263 -8.63 -6.03 -9.12
N ALA A 264 -8.85 -4.97 -8.33
CA ALA A 264 -8.26 -4.80 -6.99
C ALA A 264 -8.49 -6.04 -6.10
N LYS A 265 -9.70 -6.59 -6.10
CA LYS A 265 -10.05 -7.80 -5.31
C LYS A 265 -9.22 -9.04 -5.70
N ILE A 266 -8.88 -9.16 -6.98
CA ILE A 266 -8.10 -10.29 -7.51
C ILE A 266 -6.61 -10.06 -7.23
N LEU A 267 -6.12 -8.85 -7.51
CA LEU A 267 -4.72 -8.50 -7.28
C LEU A 267 -4.36 -8.48 -5.80
N ALA A 268 -5.29 -8.17 -4.91
CA ALA A 268 -5.11 -8.21 -3.45
C ALA A 268 -4.84 -9.62 -2.90
N GLN A 269 -5.10 -10.68 -3.67
CA GLN A 269 -4.77 -12.06 -3.26
C GLN A 269 -3.25 -12.29 -3.21
N TYR A 270 -2.47 -11.48 -3.93
CA TYR A 270 -1.02 -11.53 -3.87
C TYR A 270 -0.48 -10.65 -2.74
N ARG A 271 0.48 -11.17 -1.99
CA ARG A 271 1.19 -10.40 -0.96
C ARG A 271 2.30 -9.56 -1.58
N TRP A 272 1.92 -8.44 -2.19
CA TRP A 272 2.85 -7.48 -2.80
C TRP A 272 3.93 -7.03 -1.83
N LYS A 273 5.18 -7.07 -2.29
CA LYS A 273 6.33 -6.60 -1.52
C LYS A 273 6.60 -5.13 -1.75
N TYR A 274 6.31 -4.65 -2.96
CA TYR A 274 6.44 -3.26 -3.34
C TYR A 274 5.43 -2.93 -4.43
N ILE A 275 4.84 -1.74 -4.34
CA ILE A 275 3.98 -1.15 -5.37
C ILE A 275 4.56 0.22 -5.68
N VAL A 276 4.81 0.48 -6.95
CA VAL A 276 5.27 1.76 -7.47
C VAL A 276 4.09 2.45 -8.14
N PHE A 277 3.90 3.73 -7.84
CA PHE A 277 2.92 4.56 -8.51
C PHE A 277 3.66 5.63 -9.32
N ASP A 278 3.37 5.68 -10.62
CA ASP A 278 3.99 6.61 -11.57
C ASP A 278 3.00 7.71 -11.95
N GLU A 279 3.47 8.94 -12.06
CA GLU A 279 2.67 10.13 -12.41
C GLU A 279 1.38 10.27 -11.59
N VAL A 280 1.48 10.14 -10.25
CA VAL A 280 0.33 10.25 -9.35
C VAL A 280 -0.21 11.68 -9.38
N THR A 281 -1.45 11.82 -9.86
CA THR A 281 -2.20 13.09 -9.76
C THR A 281 -3.24 13.01 -8.65
N GLU A 282 -3.70 14.17 -8.17
CA GLU A 282 -4.64 14.31 -7.04
C GLU A 282 -5.93 13.47 -7.17
N LYS A 283 -6.36 13.16 -8.40
CA LYS A 283 -7.58 12.36 -8.67
C LYS A 283 -7.38 10.84 -8.61
N GLN A 284 -6.15 10.37 -8.39
CA GLN A 284 -5.78 8.96 -8.54
C GLN A 284 -5.35 8.30 -7.21
N VAL A 285 -5.35 9.06 -6.11
CA VAL A 285 -5.13 8.53 -4.77
C VAL A 285 -6.48 7.99 -4.25
N PRO A 286 -6.57 6.69 -3.93
CA PRO A 286 -7.79 6.09 -3.39
C PRO A 286 -8.13 6.60 -1.99
#